data_AF-A0A2N3DIU4-F1
#
_entry.id   AF-A0A2N3DIU4-F1
#
_cell.length_a   1.000
_cell.length_b   1.000
_cell.length_c   1.000
_cell.angle_alpha   90.00
_cell.angle_beta   90.00
_cell.angle_gamma   90.00
#
_symmetry.space_group_name_H-M   'P 1'
#
loop_
_entity.id
_entity.type
_entity.pdbx_description
1 polymer ?
#
loop_
_entity_poly.entity_id
_entity_poly.type
_entity_poly.pdbx_seq_one_letter_code
_entity_poly.pdbx_strand_id
1 'polypeptide(L)' 'GIRIDFPLRRKDIADIAGTTLHTASRILAGWERRGLLVSHNQHLMLPAPKELGRIAEGIAA' A
#
# COMPACT_ATOMS: atom_id res chain seq x y z
N GLY A 1 12.93 -4.20 3.41
CA GLY A 1 11.52 -3.81 3.47
C GLY A 1 11.24 -2.98 4.71
N ILE A 2 10.05 -2.40 4.81
CA ILE A 2 9.55 -1.65 5.98
C ILE A 2 8.27 -2.35 6.46
N ARG A 3 8.12 -2.56 7.77
CA ARG A 3 6.88 -3.07 8.37
C ARG A 3 6.16 -1.94 9.08
N ILE A 4 4.85 -1.88 8.94
CA ILE A 4 3.99 -1.00 9.74
C ILE A 4 3.68 -1.72 11.04
N ASP A 5 4.18 -1.18 12.15
CA ASP A 5 4.14 -1.83 13.47
C ASP A 5 2.77 -1.73 14.18
N PHE A 6 1.85 -0.96 13.63
CA PHE A 6 0.46 -0.88 14.08
C PHE A 6 -0.49 -1.53 13.07
N PRO A 7 -1.65 -2.05 13.52
CA PRO A 7 -2.67 -2.55 12.60
C PRO A 7 -3.17 -1.40 11.73
N LEU A 8 -3.04 -1.54 10.41
CA LEU A 8 -3.50 -0.57 9.43
C LEU A 8 -4.38 -1.27 8.40
N ARG A 9 -5.68 -0.94 8.40
CA ARG A 9 -6.65 -1.56 7.49
C ARG A 9 -6.74 -0.76 6.19
N ARG A 10 -7.25 -1.40 5.14
CA ARG A 10 -7.50 -0.74 3.85
C ARG A 10 -8.44 0.47 3.97
N LYS A 11 -9.39 0.42 4.90
CA LYS A 11 -10.28 1.56 5.18
C LYS A 11 -9.52 2.75 5.75
N ASP A 12 -8.63 2.51 6.70
CA ASP A 12 -7.82 3.57 7.32
C ASP A 12 -6.95 4.27 6.25
N ILE A 13 -6.37 3.49 5.31
CA ILE A 13 -5.63 4.06 4.16
C ILE A 13 -6.54 4.89 3.26
N ALA A 14 -7.76 4.41 2.99
CA ALA A 14 -8.71 5.13 2.15
C ALA A 14 -9.11 6.48 2.77
N ASP A 15 -9.40 6.47 4.08
CA ASP A 15 -9.77 7.66 4.85
C ASP A 15 -8.60 8.67 4.88
N ILE A 16 -7.36 8.22 5.10
CA ILE A 16 -6.16 9.08 5.10
C ILE A 16 -5.88 9.66 3.71
N ALA A 17 -6.04 8.87 2.65
CA ALA A 17 -5.76 9.29 1.29
C ALA A 17 -6.93 10.06 0.63
N GLY A 18 -8.03 10.33 1.35
CA GLY A 18 -9.18 11.06 0.83
C GLY A 18 -9.87 10.35 -0.34
N THR A 19 -9.84 9.02 -0.36
CA THR A 19 -10.39 8.19 -1.44
C THR A 19 -11.42 7.20 -0.89
N THR A 20 -12.17 6.56 -1.77
CA THR A 20 -13.07 5.47 -1.37
C THR A 20 -12.29 4.20 -1.03
N LEU A 21 -12.86 3.38 -0.13
CA LEU A 21 -12.35 2.02 0.16
C LEU A 21 -12.23 1.18 -1.11
N HIS A 22 -13.17 1.33 -2.05
CA HIS A 22 -13.13 0.63 -3.32
C HIS A 22 -11.86 0.96 -4.11
N THR A 23 -11.58 2.25 -4.30
CA THR A 23 -10.38 2.71 -5.02
C THR A 23 -9.09 2.29 -4.31
N ALA A 24 -8.98 2.54 -3.00
CA ALA A 24 -7.81 2.13 -2.23
C ALA A 24 -7.57 0.62 -2.29
N SER A 25 -8.63 -0.19 -2.15
CA SER A 25 -8.53 -1.64 -2.21
C SER A 25 -8.01 -2.13 -3.56
N ARG A 26 -8.48 -1.55 -4.67
CA ARG A 26 -7.98 -1.90 -6.01
C ARG A 26 -6.50 -1.57 -6.19
N ILE A 27 -6.07 -0.39 -5.72
CA ILE A 27 -4.67 0.05 -5.82
C ILE A 27 -3.77 -0.87 -4.99
N LEU A 28 -4.12 -1.10 -3.73
CA LEU A 28 -3.35 -1.95 -2.82
C LEU A 28 -3.28 -3.41 -3.32
N ALA A 29 -4.36 -3.95 -3.87
CA ALA A 29 -4.35 -5.27 -4.50
C ALA A 29 -3.48 -5.31 -5.77
N GLY A 30 -3.39 -4.21 -6.52
CA GLY A 30 -2.44 -4.07 -7.62
C GLY A 30 -0.99 -4.10 -7.13
N TRP A 31 -0.70 -3.43 -6.02
CA TRP A 31 0.63 -3.43 -5.40
C TRP A 31 1.01 -4.79 -4.81
N GLU A 32 0.07 -5.51 -4.21
CA GLU A 32 0.28 -6.88 -3.71
C GLU A 32 0.66 -7.84 -4.85
N ARG A 33 -0.07 -7.79 -5.98
CA ARG A 33 0.26 -8.61 -7.16
C ARG A 33 1.64 -8.31 -7.74
N ARG A 34 2.12 -7.07 -7.57
CA ARG A 34 3.46 -6.63 -8.00
C ARG A 34 4.55 -6.90 -6.95
N GLY A 35 4.21 -7.46 -5.78
CA GLY A 35 5.15 -7.68 -4.68
C GLY A 35 5.63 -6.40 -3.98
N LEU A 36 4.96 -5.27 -4.21
CA LEU A 36 5.30 -3.97 -3.59
C LEU A 36 4.76 -3.84 -2.17
N LEU A 37 3.71 -4.60 -1.87
CA LEU A 37 3.01 -4.63 -0.60
C LEU A 37 2.70 -6.08 -0.24
N VAL A 38 2.76 -6.42 1.03
CA VAL A 38 2.22 -7.66 1.59
C VAL A 38 1.30 -7.27 2.73
N SER A 39 0.06 -7.74 2.71
CA SER A 39 -0.87 -7.57 3.83
C SER A 39 -1.20 -8.92 4.46
N HIS A 40 -1.14 -9.00 5.79
CA HIS A 40 -1.55 -10.17 6.55
C HIS A 40 -2.08 -9.76 7.91
N ASN A 41 -3.27 -10.22 8.29
CA ASN A 41 -3.89 -9.96 9.60
C ASN A 41 -3.81 -8.48 10.05
N GLN A 42 -4.18 -7.54 9.16
CA GLN A 42 -4.11 -6.08 9.40
C GLN A 42 -2.69 -5.50 9.52
N HIS A 43 -1.64 -6.29 9.33
CA HIS A 43 -0.27 -5.81 9.21
C HIS A 43 0.11 -5.59 7.76
N LEU A 44 0.87 -4.53 7.52
CA LEU A 44 1.40 -4.20 6.20
C LEU A 44 2.91 -4.26 6.22
N MET A 45 3.47 -4.94 5.23
CA MET A 45 4.89 -4.98 4.95
C MET A 45 5.12 -4.45 3.54
N LEU A 46 6.12 -3.59 3.40
CA LEU A 46 6.58 -2.98 2.16
C LEU A 46 7.92 -3.64 1.81
N PRO A 47 7.97 -4.71 0.99
CA PRO A 47 9.22 -5.40 0.69
C PRO A 47 10.21 -4.48 -0.03
N ALA A 48 9.69 -3.62 -0.92
CA ALA A 48 10.45 -2.70 -1.77
C ALA A 48 10.02 -1.22 -1.61
N PRO A 49 10.37 -0.54 -0.50
CA PRO A 49 9.97 0.84 -0.24
C PRO A 49 10.46 1.83 -1.30
N LYS A 50 11.64 1.58 -1.88
CA LYS A 50 12.23 2.42 -2.93
C LYS A 50 11.36 2.43 -4.19
N GLU A 51 10.73 1.31 -4.54
CA GLU A 51 9.85 1.23 -5.71
C GLU A 51 8.53 1.96 -5.48
N LEU A 52 7.98 1.89 -4.26
CA LEU A 52 6.83 2.70 -3.88
C LEU A 52 7.16 4.20 -3.92
N GLY A 53 8.36 4.59 -3.50
CA GLY A 53 8.85 5.97 -3.64
C GLY A 53 8.85 6.45 -5.09
N ARG A 54 9.33 5.63 -6.03
CA ARG A 54 9.29 5.97 -7.47
C ARG A 54 7.86 6.12 -8.00
N ILE A 55 6.92 5.30 -7.53
CA ILE A 55 5.50 5.44 -7.89
C ILE A 55 4.95 6.77 -7.38
N ALA A 56 5.28 7.16 -6.15
CA ALA A 56 4.85 8.42 -5.55
C ALA A 56 5.42 9.65 -6.29
N GLU A 57 6.66 9.55 -6.77
CA GLU A 57 7.31 10.59 -7.59
C GLU A 57 6.80 10.62 -9.05
N GLY A 58 5.96 9.66 -9.46
CA GLY A 58 5.49 9.54 -10.84
C GLY A 58 6.56 9.04 -11.83
N ILE A 59 7.66 8.48 -11.32
CA ILE A 59 8.81 7.99 -12.10
C ILE A 59 8.62 6.52 -12.52
N ALA A 60 7.59 5.84 -11.99
CA ALA A 60 7.26 4.48 -12.40
C ALA A 60 6.71 4.46 -13.84
N ALA A 61 7.51 3.89 -14.76
CA ALA A 61 7.17 3.63 -16.16
C ALA A 61 6.11 2.53 -16.33
#